data_AF-A0A0F9ZSI9-F1
#
_entry.id   AF-A0A0F9ZSI9-F1
#
_cell.length_a   1.000
_cell.length_b   1.000
_cell.length_c   1.000
_cell.angle_alpha   90.00
_cell.angle_beta   90.00
_cell.angle_gamma   90.00
#
_symmetry.space_group_name_H-M   'P 1'
#
loop_
_entity.id
_entity.type
_entity.pdbx_description
1 polymer ?
#
loop_
_entity_poly.entity_id
_entity_poly.type
_entity_poly.pdbx_seq_one_letter_code
_entity_poly.pdbx_strand_id
1 'polypeptide(L)'
;LSQTDLTNSIIVNGGEKELYKFSISAPTQGAIAIKQFKLNVTWSDALTSDTLELESLKLLKDGVDITTSVLISNGTTGTTAESTNGVSEDDSKIVFTWLTTDEDTIAAGSSTTYTVKGTPQGFRITGATDTSTDSVSLNFVADSAHQTSGFNYLNVGTTLTPILKLFSSAAAGDASAEDANLIWSDVSAVAHVGDLGADSTKDWTNSYLVLPDLIAETWSKN
;
A
#
# COMPACT_ATOMS: atom_id res chain seq x y z
N LEU A 1 -12.93 1.52 7.10
CA LEU A 1 -11.54 1.99 7.25
C LEU A 1 -11.48 3.01 8.38
N SER A 2 -10.42 2.97 9.17
CA SER A 2 -10.12 4.02 10.16
C SER A 2 -8.60 4.11 10.35
N GLN A 3 -8.03 5.31 10.33
CA GLN A 3 -6.62 5.53 10.64
C GLN A 3 -6.45 5.81 12.14
N THR A 4 -5.31 5.38 12.69
CA THR A 4 -4.90 5.66 14.06
C THR A 4 -3.78 6.69 14.02
N ASP A 5 -3.99 7.85 14.66
CA ASP A 5 -2.95 8.87 14.83
C ASP A 5 -1.76 8.31 15.62
N LEU A 6 -0.57 8.35 15.02
CA LEU A 6 0.64 7.83 15.65
C LEU A 6 1.28 8.81 16.64
N THR A 7 0.78 10.05 16.78
CA THR A 7 1.23 11.11 17.70
C THR A 7 2.73 11.47 17.61
N ASN A 8 3.44 10.94 16.61
CA ASN A 8 4.88 11.02 16.46
C ASN A 8 5.22 11.88 15.24
N SER A 9 5.75 13.09 15.46
CA SER A 9 6.08 14.02 14.37
C SER A 9 7.57 14.08 14.03
N ILE A 10 8.45 13.40 14.79
CA ILE A 10 9.91 13.54 14.64
C ILE A 10 10.53 12.30 14.00
N ILE A 11 11.21 12.49 12.88
CA ILE A 11 12.08 11.50 12.25
C ILE A 11 13.47 11.48 12.88
N VAL A 12 14.01 10.27 13.04
CA VAL A 12 15.42 10.03 13.34
C VAL A 12 15.94 9.04 12.32
N ASN A 13 17.00 9.41 11.58
CA ASN A 13 17.60 8.53 10.59
C ASN A 13 18.13 7.25 11.24
N GLY A 14 18.01 6.12 10.54
CA GLY A 14 18.50 4.81 10.97
C GLY A 14 17.69 4.15 12.09
N GLY A 15 16.62 4.79 12.59
CA GLY A 15 15.74 4.22 13.60
C GLY A 15 14.43 3.70 12.99
N GLU A 16 14.04 2.47 13.33
CA GLU A 16 12.72 1.94 12.97
C GLU A 16 11.58 2.80 13.58
N LYS A 17 10.57 3.09 12.77
CA LYS A 17 9.35 3.83 13.15
C LYS A 17 8.12 3.12 12.63
N GLU A 18 7.02 3.16 13.39
CA GLU A 18 5.68 2.97 12.82
C GLU A 18 5.39 4.21 11.99
N LEU A 19 5.11 4.06 10.70
CA LEU A 19 4.98 5.18 9.76
C LEU A 19 3.52 5.46 9.43
N TYR A 20 2.69 4.42 9.38
CA TYR A 20 1.27 4.52 9.08
C TYR A 20 0.49 3.39 9.73
N LYS A 21 -0.73 3.66 10.20
CA LYS A 21 -1.57 2.67 10.86
C LYS A 21 -3.04 2.86 10.52
N PHE A 22 -3.68 1.80 10.03
CA PHE A 22 -5.08 1.82 9.65
C PHE A 22 -5.74 0.46 9.85
N SER A 23 -7.06 0.47 10.00
CA SER A 23 -7.86 -0.75 10.16
C SER A 23 -8.84 -0.93 9.03
N ILE A 24 -8.95 -2.17 8.54
CA ILE A 24 -9.99 -2.63 7.63
C ILE A 24 -10.97 -3.49 8.44
N SER A 25 -12.27 -3.37 8.17
CA SER A 25 -13.32 -4.17 8.81
C SER A 25 -14.13 -4.88 7.74
N ALA A 26 -14.41 -6.17 7.96
CA ALA A 26 -15.35 -6.91 7.13
C ALA A 26 -16.78 -6.68 7.63
N PRO A 27 -17.78 -6.63 6.73
CA PRO A 27 -19.17 -6.62 7.14
C PRO A 27 -19.55 -7.91 7.89
N THR A 28 -20.63 -7.89 8.67
CA THR A 28 -21.12 -9.11 9.33
C THR A 28 -21.73 -10.12 8.35
N GLN A 29 -21.99 -9.70 7.11
CA GLN A 29 -22.60 -10.52 6.06
C GLN A 29 -21.61 -11.52 5.43
N GLY A 30 -20.30 -11.25 5.48
CA GLY A 30 -19.31 -12.07 4.79
C GLY A 30 -17.89 -11.65 5.14
N ALA A 31 -16.94 -12.57 4.96
CA ALA A 31 -15.54 -12.24 5.00
C ALA A 31 -15.15 -11.39 3.79
N ILE A 32 -14.00 -10.74 3.85
CA ILE A 32 -13.38 -10.13 2.69
C ILE A 32 -11.97 -10.66 2.52
N ALA A 33 -11.50 -10.71 1.28
CA ALA A 33 -10.14 -11.01 0.92
C ALA A 33 -9.44 -9.75 0.39
N ILE A 34 -8.27 -9.43 0.91
CA ILE A 34 -7.43 -8.32 0.44
C ILE A 34 -6.28 -8.89 -0.39
N LYS A 35 -6.07 -8.34 -1.59
CA LYS A 35 -4.98 -8.75 -2.48
C LYS A 35 -3.85 -7.73 -2.56
N GLN A 36 -4.20 -6.43 -2.56
CA GLN A 36 -3.24 -5.35 -2.65
C GLN A 36 -3.78 -4.09 -2.00
N PHE A 37 -2.92 -3.30 -1.35
CA PHE A 37 -3.21 -1.90 -1.06
C PHE A 37 -2.00 -1.01 -1.33
N LYS A 38 -2.27 0.28 -1.52
CA LYS A 38 -1.27 1.31 -1.79
C LYS A 38 -1.37 2.43 -0.76
N LEU A 39 -0.22 2.90 -0.30
CA LEU A 39 -0.11 4.16 0.42
C LEU A 39 0.51 5.18 -0.51
N ASN A 40 -0.11 6.35 -0.62
CA ASN A 40 0.51 7.49 -1.25
C ASN A 40 1.63 8.00 -0.32
N VAL A 41 2.71 8.45 -0.94
CA VAL A 41 3.86 9.05 -0.28
C VAL A 41 4.04 10.45 -0.84
N THR A 42 4.16 11.43 0.03
CA THR A 42 4.51 12.81 -0.33
C THR A 42 5.78 13.20 0.40
N TRP A 43 6.74 13.74 -0.33
CA TRP A 43 8.03 14.17 0.20
C TRP A 43 8.12 15.69 0.18
N SER A 44 8.89 16.22 1.12
CA SER A 44 9.42 17.58 1.09
C SER A 44 10.89 17.45 1.43
N ASP A 45 11.77 17.60 0.46
CA ASP A 45 13.21 17.80 0.68
C ASP A 45 13.50 19.29 0.61
N ALA A 46 14.14 19.79 1.65
CA ALA A 46 14.37 21.20 1.89
C ALA A 46 15.58 21.77 1.12
N LEU A 47 15.88 21.20 -0.07
CA LEU A 47 16.94 21.59 -1.01
C LEU A 47 18.36 21.24 -0.55
N THR A 48 18.51 20.09 0.10
CA THR A 48 19.84 19.51 0.36
C THR A 48 20.26 18.59 -0.78
N SER A 49 21.50 18.09 -0.79
CA SER A 49 21.96 17.10 -1.78
C SER A 49 21.62 15.65 -1.37
N ASP A 50 20.80 15.49 -0.34
CA ASP A 50 20.58 14.23 0.36
C ASP A 50 19.31 13.59 -0.19
N THR A 51 19.37 12.30 -0.53
CA THR A 51 18.18 11.57 -0.99
C THR A 51 17.40 11.07 0.22
N LEU A 52 16.15 11.50 0.35
CA LEU A 52 15.25 11.03 1.40
C LEU A 52 14.74 9.63 1.07
N GLU A 53 14.82 8.71 2.02
CA GLU A 53 14.40 7.32 1.83
C GLU A 53 13.66 6.75 3.04
N LEU A 54 12.75 5.82 2.78
CA LEU A 54 12.16 4.91 3.74
C LEU A 54 12.62 3.48 3.42
N GLU A 55 13.56 2.98 4.20
CA GLU A 55 14.15 1.64 4.03
C GLU A 55 13.50 0.60 4.95
N SER A 56 13.82 -0.68 4.71
CA SER A 56 13.51 -1.80 5.60
C SER A 56 12.02 -1.86 5.97
N LEU A 57 11.15 -1.63 4.99
CA LEU A 57 9.72 -1.57 5.22
C LEU A 57 9.20 -2.91 5.74
N LYS A 58 8.25 -2.84 6.68
CA LYS A 58 7.57 -3.99 7.26
C LYS A 58 6.08 -3.74 7.33
N LEU A 59 5.32 -4.82 7.26
CA LEU A 59 3.89 -4.81 7.50
C LEU A 59 3.57 -5.67 8.72
N LEU A 60 2.89 -5.08 9.69
CA LEU A 60 2.34 -5.80 10.83
C LEU A 60 0.82 -5.91 10.67
N LYS A 61 0.28 -7.10 10.92
CA LYS A 61 -1.15 -7.40 11.04
C LYS A 61 -1.47 -7.67 12.50
N ASP A 62 -2.31 -6.84 13.10
CA ASP A 62 -2.72 -6.94 14.51
C ASP A 62 -1.52 -7.06 15.48
N GLY A 63 -0.43 -6.36 15.13
CA GLY A 63 0.84 -6.35 15.89
C GLY A 63 1.81 -7.48 15.54
N VAL A 64 1.44 -8.43 14.68
CA VAL A 64 2.28 -9.53 14.22
C VAL A 64 2.95 -9.16 12.89
N ASP A 65 4.27 -9.30 12.79
CA ASP A 65 5.01 -9.08 11.54
C ASP A 65 4.61 -10.12 10.49
N ILE A 66 4.10 -9.66 9.35
CA ILE A 66 3.70 -10.47 8.18
C ILE A 66 4.51 -10.12 6.93
N THR A 67 5.66 -9.46 7.08
CA THR A 67 6.48 -8.97 5.97
C THR A 67 6.90 -10.10 5.01
N THR A 68 7.05 -11.33 5.50
CA THR A 68 7.38 -12.48 4.63
C THR A 68 6.22 -12.99 3.77
N SER A 69 4.99 -12.59 4.10
CA SER A 69 3.76 -13.01 3.41
C SER A 69 3.26 -11.96 2.41
N VAL A 70 3.93 -10.81 2.33
CA VAL A 70 3.53 -9.65 1.53
C VAL A 70 4.75 -9.10 0.83
N LEU A 71 4.69 -8.93 -0.48
CA LEU A 71 5.67 -8.12 -1.19
C LEU A 71 5.40 -6.64 -0.87
N ILE A 72 6.44 -5.93 -0.42
CA ILE A 72 6.40 -4.47 -0.24
C ILE A 72 7.29 -3.85 -1.30
N SER A 73 6.74 -3.03 -2.19
CA SER A 73 7.49 -2.47 -3.31
C SER A 73 7.22 -0.99 -3.52
N ASN A 74 8.13 -0.28 -4.19
CA ASN A 74 7.84 1.06 -4.69
C ASN A 74 6.78 1.03 -5.81
N GLY A 75 6.02 2.11 -5.94
CA GLY A 75 4.95 2.22 -6.93
C GLY A 75 5.41 2.49 -8.36
N THR A 76 6.67 2.92 -8.54
CA THR A 76 7.20 3.37 -9.84
C THR A 76 7.70 2.21 -10.68
N THR A 77 8.51 1.34 -10.07
CA THR A 77 9.19 0.22 -10.74
C THR A 77 8.75 -1.14 -10.22
N GLY A 78 8.12 -1.19 -9.03
CA GLY A 78 7.78 -2.43 -8.35
C GLY A 78 9.00 -3.13 -7.74
N THR A 79 10.09 -2.40 -7.50
CA THR A 79 11.26 -2.92 -6.78
C THR A 79 10.94 -3.09 -5.29
N THR A 80 11.39 -4.19 -4.71
CA THR A 80 11.27 -4.55 -3.28
C THR A 80 11.83 -3.44 -2.38
N ALA A 81 11.11 -3.08 -1.32
CA ALA A 81 11.44 -2.03 -0.35
C ALA A 81 11.66 -2.56 1.08
N GLU A 82 11.79 -3.88 1.25
CA GLU A 82 12.00 -4.57 2.53
C GLU A 82 13.46 -4.51 3.03
N SER A 83 14.35 -3.84 2.29
CA SER A 83 15.80 -3.79 2.50
C SER A 83 16.29 -2.32 2.50
N THR A 84 17.59 -2.09 2.37
CA THR A 84 18.20 -0.75 2.20
C THR A 84 17.77 -0.07 0.89
N ASN A 85 17.38 -0.82 -0.14
CA ASN A 85 16.82 -0.23 -1.35
C ASN A 85 15.34 0.05 -1.08
N GLY A 86 15.06 1.14 -0.37
CA GLY A 86 13.72 1.51 0.10
C GLY A 86 12.85 2.22 -0.93
N VAL A 87 11.97 3.08 -0.43
CA VAL A 87 11.18 4.03 -1.22
C VAL A 87 11.81 5.41 -1.07
N SER A 88 12.09 6.08 -2.19
CA SER A 88 12.81 7.36 -2.22
C SER A 88 11.92 8.54 -2.61
N GLU A 89 12.47 9.74 -2.62
CA GLU A 89 11.79 10.97 -3.07
C GLU A 89 11.26 10.92 -4.52
N ASP A 90 11.80 10.04 -5.37
CA ASP A 90 11.30 9.79 -6.73
C ASP A 90 10.01 8.95 -6.75
N ASP A 91 9.67 8.30 -5.63
CA ASP A 91 8.52 7.42 -5.51
C ASP A 91 7.33 8.10 -4.84
N SER A 92 6.16 7.95 -5.45
CA SER A 92 4.90 8.52 -4.95
C SER A 92 3.99 7.51 -4.24
N LYS A 93 4.35 6.23 -4.23
CA LYS A 93 3.56 5.16 -3.60
C LYS A 93 4.42 4.05 -3.01
N ILE A 94 3.92 3.45 -1.92
CA ILE A 94 4.32 2.13 -1.43
C ILE A 94 3.18 1.16 -1.74
N VAL A 95 3.51 0.01 -2.31
CA VAL A 95 2.55 -1.04 -2.70
C VAL A 95 2.78 -2.28 -1.85
N PHE A 96 1.70 -2.81 -1.28
CA PHE A 96 1.69 -4.02 -0.46
C PHE A 96 0.83 -5.06 -1.16
N THR A 97 1.44 -6.18 -1.58
CA THR A 97 0.78 -7.18 -2.43
C THR A 97 0.95 -8.58 -1.87
N TRP A 98 -0.16 -9.30 -1.69
CA TRP A 98 -0.12 -10.75 -1.48
C TRP A 98 0.01 -11.43 -2.86
N LEU A 99 1.17 -12.04 -3.11
CA LEU A 99 1.51 -12.60 -4.42
C LEU A 99 0.97 -14.02 -4.60
N THR A 100 1.00 -14.50 -5.85
CA THR A 100 0.57 -15.86 -6.22
C THR A 100 -0.87 -16.11 -5.81
N THR A 101 -1.15 -17.21 -5.10
CA THR A 101 -2.46 -17.61 -4.59
C THR A 101 -2.82 -16.93 -3.26
N ASP A 102 -1.88 -16.21 -2.63
CA ASP A 102 -2.05 -15.72 -1.26
C ASP A 102 -2.89 -14.45 -1.20
N GLU A 103 -3.60 -14.28 -0.08
CA GLU A 103 -4.50 -13.16 0.22
C GLU A 103 -4.56 -12.95 1.73
N ASP A 104 -4.96 -11.75 2.18
CA ASP A 104 -5.39 -11.57 3.56
C ASP A 104 -6.90 -11.69 3.72
N THR A 105 -7.34 -12.71 4.46
CA THR A 105 -8.75 -12.84 4.81
C THR A 105 -9.06 -12.12 6.13
N ILE A 106 -10.06 -11.26 6.09
CA ILE A 106 -10.67 -10.65 7.28
C ILE A 106 -12.04 -11.29 7.48
N ALA A 107 -12.22 -11.99 8.60
CA ALA A 107 -13.43 -12.74 8.88
C ALA A 107 -14.65 -11.81 9.05
N ALA A 108 -15.84 -12.32 8.72
CA ALA A 108 -17.09 -11.57 8.82
C ALA A 108 -17.27 -10.93 10.21
N GLY A 109 -17.59 -9.63 10.24
CA GLY A 109 -17.80 -8.86 11.47
C GLY A 109 -16.54 -8.59 12.29
N SER A 110 -15.36 -8.92 11.78
CA SER A 110 -14.07 -8.63 12.44
C SER A 110 -13.37 -7.44 11.79
N SER A 111 -12.35 -6.95 12.47
CA SER A 111 -11.46 -5.91 11.97
C SER A 111 -10.02 -6.31 12.21
N THR A 112 -9.17 -5.95 11.25
CA THR A 112 -7.73 -6.13 11.30
C THR A 112 -7.07 -4.77 11.18
N THR A 113 -6.05 -4.53 12.00
CA THR A 113 -5.20 -3.35 11.97
C THR A 113 -3.88 -3.65 11.28
N TYR A 114 -3.59 -2.87 10.24
CA TYR A 114 -2.31 -2.84 9.55
C TYR A 114 -1.45 -1.72 10.11
N THR A 115 -0.20 -2.05 10.45
CA THR A 115 0.82 -1.06 10.84
C THR A 115 2.01 -1.20 9.92
N VAL A 116 2.30 -0.14 9.16
CA VAL A 116 3.49 -0.04 8.33
C VAL A 116 4.62 0.49 9.19
N LYS A 117 5.76 -0.19 9.15
CA LYS A 117 7.00 0.28 9.76
C LYS A 117 8.08 0.47 8.70
N GLY A 118 9.07 1.29 9.02
CA GLY A 118 10.24 1.49 8.18
C GLY A 118 11.33 2.27 8.91
N THR A 119 12.46 2.43 8.24
CA THR A 119 13.64 3.13 8.73
C THR A 119 13.90 4.35 7.84
N PRO A 120 13.61 5.57 8.33
CA PRO A 120 13.94 6.77 7.58
C PRO A 120 15.45 6.94 7.39
N GLN A 121 15.87 7.44 6.24
CA GLN A 121 17.24 7.83 5.91
C GLN A 121 17.27 9.13 5.13
N GLY A 122 18.42 9.80 5.12
CA GLY A 122 18.61 11.03 4.35
C GLY A 122 17.99 12.28 4.96
N PHE A 123 16.97 12.17 5.83
CA PHE A 123 16.31 13.34 6.44
C PHE A 123 17.31 14.17 7.24
N ARG A 124 17.56 15.40 6.76
CA ARG A 124 18.37 16.49 7.30
C ARG A 124 19.63 16.03 8.04
N ILE A 125 20.76 16.09 7.36
CA ILE A 125 22.06 15.69 7.93
C ILE A 125 22.46 16.63 9.07
N THR A 126 23.09 16.06 10.10
CA THR A 126 23.68 16.80 11.22
C THR A 126 24.66 17.86 10.71
N GLY A 127 24.34 19.14 10.94
CA GLY A 127 25.19 20.28 10.56
C GLY A 127 24.56 21.27 9.58
N ALA A 128 23.33 21.03 9.11
CA ALA A 128 22.58 22.01 8.33
C ALA A 128 22.39 23.33 9.09
N THR A 129 22.59 24.46 8.41
CA THR A 129 22.59 25.82 9.01
C THR A 129 21.33 26.63 8.73
N ASP A 130 20.44 26.15 7.87
CA ASP A 130 19.14 26.79 7.59
C ASP A 130 18.05 26.30 8.57
N THR A 131 16.81 26.75 8.38
CA THR A 131 15.63 26.34 9.16
C THR A 131 14.64 25.51 8.34
N SER A 132 15.10 24.91 7.25
CA SER A 132 14.26 24.21 6.29
C SER A 132 13.90 22.80 6.81
N THR A 133 12.71 22.28 6.51
CA THR A 133 12.22 21.03 7.11
C THR A 133 12.10 19.94 6.06
N ASP A 134 12.73 18.79 6.31
CA ASP A 134 12.46 17.59 5.51
C ASP A 134 11.25 16.86 6.09
N SER A 135 10.40 16.32 5.23
CA SER A 135 9.26 15.54 5.67
C SER A 135 8.84 14.47 4.69
N VAL A 136 8.23 13.42 5.23
CA VAL A 136 7.48 12.43 4.45
C VAL A 136 6.10 12.26 5.06
N SER A 137 5.10 12.17 4.20
CA SER A 137 3.72 11.92 4.58
C SER A 137 3.19 10.68 3.91
N LEU A 138 2.56 9.79 4.69
CA LEU A 138 1.88 8.59 4.18
C LEU A 138 0.38 8.73 4.39
N ASN A 139 -0.39 8.40 3.36
CA ASN A 139 -1.84 8.29 3.49
C ASN A 139 -2.45 7.24 2.56
N PHE A 140 -3.55 6.64 3.00
CA PHE A 140 -4.41 5.85 2.15
C PHE A 140 -5.49 6.76 1.52
N VAL A 141 -5.58 6.73 0.20
CA VAL A 141 -6.60 7.45 -0.58
C VAL A 141 -7.48 6.43 -1.28
N ALA A 142 -8.79 6.52 -1.06
CA ALA A 142 -9.74 5.61 -1.70
C ALA A 142 -9.87 5.93 -3.20
N ASP A 143 -10.26 4.93 -3.99
CA ASP A 143 -10.58 5.11 -5.40
C ASP A 143 -11.83 6.01 -5.53
N SER A 144 -11.74 7.04 -6.36
CA SER A 144 -12.76 8.10 -6.46
C SER A 144 -14.02 7.67 -7.24
N ALA A 145 -13.95 6.55 -7.95
CA ALA A 145 -15.05 5.96 -8.71
C ALA A 145 -15.00 4.43 -8.60
N HIS A 146 -16.17 3.79 -8.69
CA HIS A 146 -16.24 2.33 -8.81
C HIS A 146 -15.50 1.89 -10.05
N GLN A 147 -14.88 0.71 -10.00
CA GLN A 147 -14.25 0.15 -11.17
C GLN A 147 -15.26 0.00 -12.31
N THR A 148 -14.87 0.33 -13.53
CA THR A 148 -15.86 0.26 -14.62
C THR A 148 -16.29 -1.19 -14.83
N SER A 149 -17.58 -1.40 -15.16
CA SER A 149 -18.20 -2.72 -15.29
C SER A 149 -17.45 -3.58 -16.31
N GLY A 150 -16.52 -4.40 -15.83
CA GLY A 150 -15.62 -5.20 -16.65
C GLY A 150 -14.29 -5.47 -15.95
N PHE A 151 -13.73 -4.46 -15.26
CA PHE A 151 -12.43 -4.55 -14.58
C PHE A 151 -12.52 -5.33 -13.26
N ASN A 152 -12.71 -6.64 -13.34
CA ASN A 152 -12.88 -7.50 -12.16
C ASN A 152 -11.86 -8.66 -12.08
N TYR A 153 -10.83 -8.63 -12.94
CA TYR A 153 -9.79 -9.66 -13.00
C TYR A 153 -8.46 -9.14 -12.47
N LEU A 154 -7.75 -9.96 -11.68
CA LEU A 154 -6.39 -9.67 -11.24
C LEU A 154 -5.38 -9.96 -12.34
N ASN A 155 -4.56 -8.98 -12.69
CA ASN A 155 -3.38 -9.21 -13.53
C ASN A 155 -2.30 -8.13 -13.29
N VAL A 156 -1.09 -8.38 -13.80
CA VAL A 156 0.04 -7.43 -13.86
C VAL A 156 0.22 -6.81 -15.25
N GLY A 157 -0.50 -7.33 -16.26
CA GLY A 157 -0.38 -6.85 -17.63
C GLY A 157 0.82 -7.47 -18.37
N THR A 158 1.32 -6.76 -19.38
CA THR A 158 2.46 -7.20 -20.20
C THR A 158 3.81 -6.70 -19.66
N THR A 159 3.79 -5.78 -18.69
CA THR A 159 4.98 -5.29 -18.00
C THR A 159 5.24 -6.14 -16.76
N LEU A 160 6.49 -6.58 -16.55
CA LEU A 160 6.89 -7.46 -15.45
C LEU A 160 6.97 -6.74 -14.08
N THR A 161 6.06 -5.81 -13.78
CA THR A 161 5.98 -5.28 -12.41
C THR A 161 5.10 -6.20 -11.57
N PRO A 162 5.38 -6.37 -10.27
CA PRO A 162 4.52 -7.13 -9.36
C PRO A 162 3.26 -6.35 -8.92
N ILE A 163 3.02 -5.15 -9.48
CA ILE A 163 1.90 -4.29 -9.10
C ILE A 163 0.64 -4.77 -9.82
N LEU A 164 -0.34 -5.20 -9.04
CA LEU A 164 -1.61 -5.70 -9.54
C LEU A 164 -2.52 -4.56 -9.97
N LYS A 165 -3.29 -4.81 -11.02
CA LYS A 165 -4.37 -3.96 -11.51
C LYS A 165 -5.59 -4.81 -11.80
N LEU A 166 -6.72 -4.13 -11.98
CA LEU A 166 -7.96 -4.77 -12.41
C LEU A 166 -8.08 -4.70 -13.93
N PHE A 167 -8.29 -5.85 -14.57
CA PHE A 167 -8.38 -6.02 -16.02
C PHE A 167 -9.77 -6.47 -16.45
N SER A 168 -10.14 -6.17 -17.70
CA SER A 168 -11.46 -6.48 -18.24
C SER A 168 -11.60 -7.96 -18.64
N SER A 169 -10.46 -8.64 -18.73
CA SER A 169 -10.35 -10.08 -18.96
C SER A 169 -9.20 -10.68 -18.17
N ALA A 170 -9.21 -12.00 -18.02
CA ALA A 170 -8.14 -12.74 -17.36
C ALA A 170 -6.81 -12.69 -18.12
N ALA A 171 -6.85 -12.62 -19.45
CA ALA A 171 -5.65 -12.49 -20.27
C ALA A 171 -5.15 -11.04 -20.23
N ALA A 172 -3.92 -10.84 -19.76
CA ALA A 172 -3.25 -9.54 -19.78
C ALA A 172 -3.03 -9.07 -21.23
N GLY A 173 -3.87 -8.16 -21.70
CA GLY A 173 -3.72 -7.53 -23.01
C GLY A 173 -4.40 -6.17 -23.15
N ASP A 174 -5.07 -5.69 -22.10
CA ASP A 174 -5.86 -4.46 -22.18
C ASP A 174 -4.95 -3.23 -22.21
N ALA A 175 -5.27 -2.29 -23.11
CA ALA A 175 -4.62 -0.98 -23.16
C ALA A 175 -4.99 -0.08 -21.96
N SER A 176 -6.04 -0.43 -21.23
CA SER A 176 -6.53 0.30 -20.06
C SER A 176 -6.82 -0.70 -18.95
N ALA A 177 -5.92 -0.82 -17.98
CA ALA A 177 -6.18 -1.51 -16.73
C ALA A 177 -6.48 -0.48 -15.63
N GLU A 178 -7.29 -0.85 -14.65
CA GLU A 178 -7.59 0.04 -13.54
C GLU A 178 -6.58 -0.11 -12.41
N ASP A 179 -5.85 0.97 -12.14
CA ASP A 179 -4.82 1.03 -11.11
C ASP A 179 -5.42 1.36 -9.73
N ALA A 180 -6.16 0.41 -9.16
CA ALA A 180 -6.84 0.59 -7.88
C ALA A 180 -5.87 0.80 -6.70
N ASN A 181 -6.26 1.60 -5.71
CA ASN A 181 -5.50 1.81 -4.46
C ASN A 181 -5.72 0.71 -3.42
N LEU A 182 -6.84 -0.01 -3.48
CA LEU A 182 -7.10 -1.26 -2.77
C LEU A 182 -7.72 -2.24 -3.76
N ILE A 183 -7.27 -3.48 -3.74
CA ILE A 183 -7.92 -4.56 -4.46
C ILE A 183 -8.40 -5.59 -3.43
N TRP A 184 -9.70 -5.85 -3.43
CA TRP A 184 -10.33 -6.77 -2.50
C TRP A 184 -11.50 -7.53 -3.15
N SER A 185 -11.97 -8.58 -2.48
CA SER A 185 -13.14 -9.37 -2.87
C SER A 185 -14.03 -9.62 -1.65
N ASP A 186 -15.33 -9.72 -1.85
CA ASP A 186 -16.29 -10.19 -0.85
C ASP A 186 -16.41 -11.73 -0.79
N VAL A 187 -15.59 -12.45 -1.58
CA VAL A 187 -15.50 -13.92 -1.60
C VAL A 187 -16.85 -14.57 -1.96
N SER A 188 -17.77 -13.83 -2.57
CA SER A 188 -19.11 -14.33 -2.89
C SER A 188 -19.15 -15.18 -4.18
N ALA A 189 -18.14 -15.07 -5.04
CA ALA A 189 -18.06 -15.87 -6.26
C ALA A 189 -17.70 -17.33 -5.98
N VAL A 190 -18.24 -18.22 -6.81
CA VAL A 190 -17.96 -19.66 -6.74
C VAL A 190 -17.44 -20.10 -8.11
N ALA A 191 -16.14 -20.40 -8.28
CA ALA A 191 -15.08 -20.37 -7.27
C ALA A 191 -14.39 -18.99 -7.15
N HIS A 192 -14.12 -18.54 -5.92
CA HIS A 192 -13.18 -17.44 -5.64
C HIS A 192 -11.73 -17.92 -5.84
N VAL A 193 -10.92 -17.14 -6.55
CA VAL A 193 -9.53 -17.49 -6.90
C VAL A 193 -8.62 -16.26 -6.86
N GLY A 194 -7.55 -16.34 -6.06
CA GLY A 194 -6.53 -15.31 -5.92
C GLY A 194 -5.47 -15.26 -7.01
N ASP A 195 -5.51 -16.19 -7.95
CA ASP A 195 -4.44 -16.37 -8.94
C ASP A 195 -4.42 -15.25 -9.97
N LEU A 196 -3.20 -14.88 -10.38
CA LEU A 196 -2.99 -13.94 -11.49
C LEU A 196 -3.50 -14.54 -12.80
N GLY A 197 -4.32 -13.78 -13.51
CA GLY A 197 -4.88 -14.19 -14.80
C GLY A 197 -5.85 -15.37 -14.72
N ALA A 198 -6.46 -15.62 -13.56
CA ALA A 198 -7.54 -16.59 -13.43
C ALA A 198 -8.76 -16.15 -14.24
N ASP A 199 -9.26 -17.01 -15.12
CA ASP A 199 -10.52 -16.80 -15.86
C ASP A 199 -11.75 -17.33 -15.12
N SER A 200 -11.53 -18.17 -14.11
CA SER A 200 -12.56 -18.81 -13.29
C SER A 200 -13.25 -17.90 -12.28
N THR A 201 -12.71 -16.70 -12.01
CA THR A 201 -13.31 -15.72 -11.11
C THR A 201 -13.27 -14.29 -11.64
N LYS A 202 -14.28 -13.48 -11.29
CA LYS A 202 -14.48 -12.07 -11.70
C LYS A 202 -14.98 -11.24 -10.51
N ASP A 203 -14.31 -11.35 -9.38
CA ASP A 203 -14.82 -10.92 -8.09
C ASP A 203 -13.91 -9.96 -7.35
N TRP A 204 -12.96 -9.37 -8.07
CA TRP A 204 -12.08 -8.34 -7.55
C TRP A 204 -12.67 -6.95 -7.81
N THR A 205 -12.59 -6.10 -6.79
CA THR A 205 -13.14 -4.74 -6.80
C THR A 205 -12.15 -3.76 -6.21
N ASN A 206 -12.37 -2.46 -6.48
CA ASN A 206 -11.51 -1.38 -5.99
C ASN A 206 -11.98 -0.85 -4.61
N SER A 207 -11.32 0.20 -4.07
CA SER A 207 -11.71 0.82 -2.78
C SER A 207 -12.91 1.77 -2.84
N TYR A 208 -13.61 1.89 -3.97
CA TYR A 208 -14.75 2.80 -4.07
C TYR A 208 -15.82 2.49 -3.01
N LEU A 209 -16.30 3.53 -2.33
CA LEU A 209 -17.24 3.48 -1.20
C LEU A 209 -16.73 2.78 0.06
N VAL A 210 -15.45 2.39 0.12
CA VAL A 210 -14.81 2.18 1.41
C VAL A 210 -14.66 3.58 2.05
N LEU A 211 -15.29 3.79 3.23
CA LEU A 211 -15.40 5.05 4.01
C LEU A 211 -14.12 5.94 3.99
N PRO A 212 -14.24 7.27 4.20
CA PRO A 212 -13.50 8.33 3.48
C PRO A 212 -11.97 8.24 3.60
N ASP A 213 -11.29 8.94 2.69
CA ASP A 213 -9.83 9.12 2.68
C ASP A 213 -9.27 9.25 4.09
N LEU A 214 -8.27 8.44 4.40
CA LEU A 214 -7.67 8.42 5.71
C LEU A 214 -6.69 9.59 5.84
N ILE A 215 -6.68 10.22 7.01
CA ILE A 215 -5.81 11.37 7.28
C ILE A 215 -4.36 10.94 7.12
N ALA A 216 -3.54 11.85 6.59
CA ALA A 216 -2.12 11.61 6.41
C ALA A 216 -1.38 11.60 7.75
N GLU A 217 -0.46 10.65 7.90
CA GLU A 217 0.58 10.72 8.92
C GLU A 217 1.77 11.44 8.34
N THR A 218 2.24 12.49 9.02
CA THR A 218 3.37 13.31 8.55
C THR A 218 4.50 13.28 9.56
N TRP A 219 5.68 12.98 9.04
CA TRP A 219 6.90 12.82 9.79
C TRP A 219 7.89 13.86 9.30
N SER A 220 8.47 14.63 10.20
CA SER A 220 9.38 15.71 9.82
C SER A 220 10.66 15.74 10.65
N LYS A 221 11.67 16.41 10.11
CA LYS A 221 12.92 16.71 10.79
C LYS A 221 13.36 18.13 10.47
N ASN A 222 13.60 18.90 11.54
CA ASN A 222 14.08 20.29 11.51
C ASN A 222 15.58 20.39 11.79
#